data_AF-A0AAU4TYC4-F1
#
_entry.id   AF-A0AAU4TYC4-F1
#
_cell.length_a   1.000
_cell.length_b   1.000
_cell.length_c   1.000
_cell.angle_alpha   90.00
_cell.angle_beta   90.00
_cell.angle_gamma   90.00
#
_symmetry.space_group_name_H-M   'P 1'
#
loop_
_entity.id
_entity.type
_entity.pdbx_description
1 polymer ?
#
loop_
_entity_poly.entity_id
_entity_poly.type
_entity_poly.pdbx_seq_one_letter_code
_entity_poly.pdbx_strand_id
1 'polypeptide(L)' 'MVFLGLVTRAAYPEIPPRVEYELTPAGARLEVVLATMDAWAEQDLPRTGAAPVEDR' A
#
# COMPACT_ATOMS: atom_id res chain seq x y z
N MET A 1 -9.39 1.87 -2.62
CA MET A 1 -8.19 1.79 -3.48
C MET A 1 -8.52 1.47 -4.93
N VAL A 2 -9.20 0.35 -5.26
CA VAL A 2 -9.51 0.00 -6.66
C VAL A 2 -10.43 1.03 -7.34
N PHE A 3 -11.53 1.41 -6.68
CA PHE A 3 -12.42 2.47 -7.18
C PHE A 3 -11.76 3.86 -7.25
N LEU A 4 -10.71 4.08 -6.44
CA LEU A 4 -9.92 5.31 -6.44
C LEU A 4 -8.84 5.31 -7.55
N GLY A 5 -8.76 4.26 -8.36
CA GLY A 5 -7.78 4.13 -9.45
C GLY A 5 -6.35 3.88 -8.98
N LEU A 6 -6.15 3.48 -7.71
CA LEU A 6 -4.82 3.26 -7.14
C LEU A 6 -4.35 1.82 -7.26
N VAL A 7 -5.28 0.86 -7.27
CA VAL A 7 -4.99 -0.58 -7.29
C VAL A 7 -5.79 -1.24 -8.41
N THR A 8 -5.17 -2.11 -9.20
CA THR A 8 -5.85 -3.02 -10.12
C THR A 8 -6.21 -4.32 -9.41
N ARG A 9 -7.31 -4.94 -9.84
CA ARG A 9 -7.78 -6.23 -9.30
C ARG A 9 -8.00 -7.19 -10.47
N ALA A 10 -7.30 -8.32 -10.45
CA ALA A 10 -7.47 -9.40 -11.41
C ALA A 10 -8.02 -10.65 -10.70
N ALA A 11 -9.09 -11.24 -11.24
CA ALA A 11 -9.66 -12.47 -10.70
C ALA A 11 -9.43 -13.62 -11.70
N TYR A 12 -8.84 -14.71 -11.21
CA TYR A 12 -8.51 -15.88 -12.00
C TYR A 12 -9.43 -17.04 -11.58
N PRO A 13 -10.33 -17.51 -12.46
CA PRO A 13 -11.24 -18.61 -12.16
C PRO A 13 -10.54 -19.96 -12.34
N GLU A 14 -9.41 -20.16 -11.66
CA GLU A 14 -8.68 -21.43 -11.60
C GLU A 14 -9.09 -22.22 -10.34
N ILE A 15 -8.61 -23.46 -10.18
CA ILE A 15 -8.75 -24.21 -8.93
C ILE A 15 -7.35 -24.39 -8.34
N PRO A 16 -7.07 -23.83 -7.14
CA PRO A 16 -7.96 -22.99 -6.32
C PRO A 16 -8.16 -21.59 -6.90
N PRO A 17 -9.34 -20.96 -6.73
CA PRO A 17 -9.60 -19.64 -7.28
C PRO A 17 -8.70 -18.59 -6.61
N ARG A 18 -8.18 -17.67 -7.41
CA ARG A 18 -7.20 -16.67 -6.95
C ARG A 18 -7.58 -15.27 -7.39
N VAL A 19 -7.23 -14.30 -6.56
CA VAL A 19 -7.40 -12.87 -6.86
C VAL A 19 -6.07 -12.19 -6.58
N GLU A 20 -5.58 -11.44 -7.55
CA GLU A 20 -4.39 -10.61 -7.41
C GLU A 20 -4.79 -9.13 -7.32
N TYR A 21 -3.98 -8.39 -6.57
CA TYR A 21 -4.05 -6.94 -6.46
C TYR A 21 -2.67 -6.36 -6.75
N GLU A 22 -2.64 -5.34 -7.58
CA GLU A 22 -1.39 -4.66 -7.94
C GLU A 22 -1.56 -3.15 -7.85
N LEU A 23 -0.47 -2.44 -7.55
CA LEU A 23 -0.49 -0.98 -7.63
C LEU A 23 -0.56 -0.56 -9.10
N THR A 24 -1.45 0.38 -9.38
CA THR A 24 -1.40 1.12 -10.64
C THR A 24 -0.19 2.04 -10.65
N PRO A 25 0.22 2.58 -11.82
CA PRO A 25 1.24 3.64 -11.87
C PRO A 25 0.90 4.85 -11.01
N ALA A 26 -0.40 5.18 -10.83
CA ALA A 26 -0.83 6.24 -9.93
C ALA A 26 -0.67 5.84 -8.44
N GLY A 27 -1.02 4.60 -8.10
CA GLY A 27 -0.81 4.04 -6.76
C GLY A 27 0.66 3.98 -6.37
N ALA A 28 1.54 3.60 -7.30
CA ALA A 28 2.98 3.59 -7.05
C ALA A 28 3.55 5.00 -6.77
N ARG A 29 3.09 6.04 -7.49
CA ARG A 29 3.52 7.42 -7.20
C ARG A 29 3.05 7.94 -5.84
N LEU A 30 1.98 7.37 -5.29
CA LEU A 30 1.50 7.75 -3.95
C LEU A 30 2.48 7.34 -2.85
N GLU A 31 3.32 6.33 -3.09
CA GLU A 31 4.37 5.89 -2.17
C GLU A 31 5.27 7.05 -1.72
N VAL A 32 5.64 7.95 -2.63
CA VAL A 32 6.46 9.13 -2.32
C VAL A 32 5.79 10.05 -1.30
N VAL A 33 4.48 10.26 -1.43
CA VAL A 33 3.71 11.10 -0.50
C VAL A 33 3.63 10.44 0.86
N LEU A 34 3.35 9.13 0.89
CA LEU A 34 3.27 8.36 2.13
C LEU A 34 4.63 8.34 2.85
N ALA A 35 5.73 8.13 2.12
CA ALA A 35 7.08 8.18 2.67
C ALA A 35 7.44 9.57 3.22
N THR A 36 6.97 10.64 2.57
CA THR A 36 7.17 12.01 3.08
C THR A 36 6.42 12.23 4.40
N MET A 37 5.18 11.72 4.49
CA MET A 37 4.40 11.79 5.73
C MET A 37 5.03 10.96 6.85
N ASP A 38 5.58 9.80 6.51
CA ASP A 38 6.28 8.92 7.45
C ASP A 38 7.55 9.60 8.00
N ALA A 39 8.36 10.19 7.12
CA ALA A 39 9.55 10.94 7.52
C ALA A 39 9.23 12.15 8.41
N TRP A 40 8.12 12.85 8.15
CA TRP A 40 7.63 13.91 9.05
C TRP A 40 7.20 13.35 10.41
N ALA A 41 6.47 12.24 10.41
CA ALA A 41 6.02 11.58 11.63
C ALA A 41 7.19 11.12 12.49
N GLU A 42 8.25 10.57 11.89
CA GLU A 42 9.47 10.16 12.60
C GLU A 42 10.19 11.34 13.28
N GLN A 43 10.10 12.55 12.72
CA GLN A 43 10.75 13.74 13.25
C GLN A 43 9.99 14.38 14.41
N ASP A 44 8.67 14.50 14.26
CA ASP A 44 7.86 15.38 15.12
C ASP A 44 6.90 14.62 16.05
N LEU A 45 6.59 13.36 15.77
CA LEU A 45 5.67 12.59 16.60
C LEU A 45 6.44 11.71 17.60
N PRO A 46 6.00 11.68 18.88
CA PRO A 46 6.50 10.70 19.82
C PRO A 46 6.29 9.31 19.24
N ARG A 47 7.32 8.45 19.30
CA ARG A 47 7.25 7.06 18.84
C ARG A 47 6.15 6.32 19.61
N THR A 48 4.96 6.37 19.06
CA THR A 48 3.80 5.63 19.52
C THR A 48 3.96 4.24 18.93
N GLY A 49 3.97 3.20 19.77
CA GLY A 49 4.35 1.85 19.36
C GLY A 49 3.43 1.25 18.30
N ALA A 50 3.68 1.56 17.03
CA ALA A 50 3.27 0.75 15.90
C ALA A 50 4.42 -0.20 15.60
N ALA A 51 4.14 -1.50 15.66
CA ALA A 51 5.10 -2.53 15.26
C ALA A 51 5.47 -2.34 13.77
N PRO A 52 6.71 -2.65 13.36
CA PRO A 52 7.09 -2.61 11.95
C PRO A 52 6.10 -3.45 11.14
N VAL A 53 5.61 -2.89 10.04
CA VAL A 53 4.89 -3.68 9.03
C VAL A 53 5.94 -4.58 8.40
N GLU A 54 6.04 -5.82 8.87
CA GLU A 54 6.94 -6.82 8.30
C GLU A 54 6.48 -7.13 6.87
N ASP A 55 7.29 -6.71 5.91
CA ASP A 55 7.12 -7.01 4.48
C ASP A 55 7.18 -8.52 4.29
N ARG A 56 6.07 -9.12 3.85
CA ARG A 56 5.85 -10.58 3.84
C ARG A 56 5.59 -11.09 2.43
#